data_AF-A0A1Q4GRZ1-F1
#
_entry.id   AF-A0A1Q4GRZ1-F1
#
_cell.length_a   1.000
_cell.length_b   1.000
_cell.length_c   1.000
_cell.angle_alpha   90.00
_cell.angle_beta   90.00
_cell.angle_gamma   90.00
#
_symmetry.space_group_name_H-M   'P 1'
#
loop_
_entity.id
_entity.type
_entity.pdbx_description
1 polymer ?
#
loop_
_entity_poly.entity_id
_entity_poly.type
_entity_poly.pdbx_seq_one_letter_code
_entity_poly.pdbx_strand_id
1 'polypeptide(L)'
;MNLRKLVVRLGGAMMLATMFALAACNGRVRGGGETVANVPHQYDMTIGVYKDHQFMLGGAVLSAPDLEAHFRYLQDQKQLPKTVLMQDTDSAKINNAALEEFASLQLTFHFTGYVMHKGKLTLLSAVAA
;
A
#
# COMPACT_ATOMS: atom_id res chain seq x y z
N MET A 1 37.64 -45.91 -2.11
CA MET A 1 36.23 -45.62 -1.74
C MET A 1 35.89 -44.20 -2.18
N ASN A 2 34.79 -44.05 -2.93
CA ASN A 2 34.50 -42.91 -3.81
C ASN A 2 34.04 -41.63 -3.07
N LEU A 3 34.97 -40.69 -2.86
CA LEU A 3 34.74 -39.35 -2.31
C LEU A 3 33.76 -38.49 -3.16
N ARG A 4 33.60 -38.84 -4.44
CA ARG A 4 32.70 -38.17 -5.39
C ARG A 4 31.21 -38.35 -5.12
N LYS A 5 30.79 -39.39 -4.39
CA LYS A 5 29.36 -39.65 -4.13
C LYS A 5 28.79 -38.86 -2.94
N LEU A 6 29.64 -38.29 -2.09
CA LEU A 6 29.18 -37.52 -0.92
C LEU A 6 28.81 -36.08 -1.27
N VAL A 7 29.56 -35.47 -2.20
CA VAL A 7 29.38 -34.05 -2.60
C VAL A 7 28.06 -33.83 -3.35
N VAL A 8 27.61 -34.82 -4.14
CA VAL A 8 26.37 -34.72 -4.93
C VAL A 8 25.10 -34.78 -4.08
N ARG A 9 25.14 -35.38 -2.88
CA ARG A 9 23.97 -35.43 -1.97
C ARG A 9 23.83 -34.22 -1.04
N LEU A 10 24.88 -33.43 -0.87
CA LEU A 10 24.86 -32.22 -0.03
C LEU A 10 24.59 -30.93 -0.80
N GLY A 11 24.84 -30.90 -2.12
CA GLY A 11 24.58 -29.72 -2.96
C GLY A 11 23.10 -29.50 -3.32
N GLY A 12 22.27 -30.55 -3.33
CA GLY A 12 20.87 -30.46 -3.76
C GLY A 12 19.91 -29.90 -2.70
N ALA A 13 20.28 -29.93 -1.41
CA ALA A 13 19.38 -29.52 -0.33
C ALA A 13 19.49 -28.02 0.01
N MET A 14 20.57 -27.34 -0.38
CA MET A 14 20.80 -25.93 -0.03
C MET A 14 20.12 -24.93 -0.98
N MET A 15 19.82 -25.29 -2.23
CA MET A 15 19.19 -24.36 -3.19
C MET A 15 17.68 -24.16 -2.96
N LEU A 16 17.01 -25.05 -2.22
CA LEU A 16 15.57 -24.93 -1.93
C LEU A 16 15.26 -24.10 -0.67
N ALA A 17 16.27 -23.83 0.17
CA ALA A 17 16.08 -23.07 1.41
C ALA A 17 16.07 -21.54 1.19
N THR A 18 16.70 -21.04 0.13
CA THR A 18 16.78 -19.60 -0.15
C THR A 18 15.50 -19.01 -0.73
N MET A 19 14.64 -19.82 -1.36
CA MET A 19 13.35 -19.35 -1.88
C MET A 19 12.31 -19.06 -0.79
N PHE A 20 12.41 -19.70 0.39
CA PHE A 20 11.51 -19.41 1.51
C PHE A 20 11.90 -18.18 2.33
N ALA A 21 13.16 -17.71 2.23
CA ALA A 21 13.61 -16.54 2.95
C ALA A 21 12.98 -15.23 2.44
N LEU A 22 12.58 -15.16 1.16
CA LEU A 22 11.92 -13.97 0.61
C LEU A 22 10.42 -13.89 0.93
N ALA A 23 9.77 -14.98 1.36
CA ALA A 23 8.36 -14.96 1.76
C ALA A 23 8.14 -14.29 3.15
N ALA A 24 9.22 -13.95 3.86
CA ALA A 24 9.16 -13.30 5.17
C ALA A 24 9.24 -11.77 5.11
N CYS A 25 9.55 -11.15 3.97
CA CYS A 25 9.40 -9.71 3.77
C CYS A 25 7.96 -9.35 3.38
N ASN A 26 6.99 -9.84 4.16
CA ASN A 26 5.64 -9.29 4.12
C ASN A 26 5.70 -7.99 4.93
N GLY A 27 6.11 -6.91 4.27
CA GLY A 27 6.14 -5.57 4.84
C GLY A 27 4.78 -5.26 5.44
N ARG A 28 4.66 -5.38 6.77
CA ARG A 28 3.44 -5.05 7.47
C ARG A 28 3.22 -3.55 7.30
N VAL A 29 2.30 -3.18 6.42
CA VAL A 29 1.72 -1.83 6.39
C VAL A 29 1.01 -1.65 7.72
N ARG A 30 1.71 -1.07 8.71
CA ARG A 30 1.12 -0.79 10.02
C ARG A 30 0.20 0.41 9.84
N GLY A 31 -1.11 0.17 9.90
CA GLY A 31 -2.17 1.20 10.00
C GLY A 31 -2.14 1.98 11.32
N GLY A 32 -0.97 2.51 11.70
CA GLY A 32 -0.72 3.11 13.00
C GLY A 32 0.48 4.06 12.97
N GLY A 33 0.57 4.90 11.93
CA GLY A 33 1.51 6.01 11.92
C GLY A 33 1.22 7.02 13.04
N GLU A 34 2.20 7.87 13.32
CA GLU A 34 2.10 8.92 14.34
C GLU A 34 0.87 9.79 14.09
N THR A 35 0.19 10.16 15.19
CA THR A 35 -0.87 11.17 15.14
C THR A 35 -0.27 12.49 14.67
N VAL A 36 -0.77 13.01 13.56
CA VAL A 36 -0.18 14.17 12.89
C VAL A 36 -0.46 15.43 13.71
N ALA A 37 0.59 16.06 14.25
CA ALA A 37 0.47 17.32 14.99
C ALA A 37 0.18 18.53 14.08
N ASN A 38 0.53 18.45 12.79
CA ASN A 38 0.28 19.48 11.79
C ASN A 38 -0.54 18.91 10.64
N VAL A 39 -1.86 19.09 10.73
CA VAL A 39 -2.83 18.61 9.74
C VAL A 39 -2.96 19.63 8.62
N PRO A 40 -2.77 19.26 7.35
CA PRO A 40 -3.03 20.17 6.23
C PRO A 40 -4.48 20.68 6.27
N HIS A 41 -4.69 21.98 6.06
CA HIS A 41 -6.04 22.56 5.98
C HIS A 41 -6.85 22.03 4.78
N GLN A 42 -6.16 21.62 3.71
CA GLN A 42 -6.73 21.06 2.50
C GLN A 42 -5.81 19.96 1.96
N TYR A 43 -6.41 18.94 1.35
CA TYR A 43 -5.72 17.87 0.65
C TYR A 43 -5.96 18.01 -0.85
N ASP A 44 -4.95 17.72 -1.67
CA ASP A 44 -5.08 17.80 -3.14
C ASP A 44 -6.11 16.79 -3.67
N MET A 45 -6.23 15.64 -2.99
CA MET A 45 -7.20 14.61 -3.32
C MET A 45 -7.72 13.93 -2.05
N THR A 46 -9.02 13.59 -2.06
CA THR A 46 -9.64 12.76 -1.02
C THR A 46 -10.30 11.54 -1.66
N ILE A 47 -9.95 10.36 -1.16
CA ILE A 47 -10.53 9.08 -1.53
C ILE A 47 -11.27 8.48 -0.34
N GLY A 48 -12.46 7.96 -0.60
CA GLY A 48 -13.26 7.22 0.37
C GLY A 48 -13.08 5.72 0.17
N VAL A 49 -13.06 4.94 1.25
CA VAL A 49 -13.16 3.48 1.12
C VAL A 49 -14.59 3.09 0.74
N TYR A 50 -14.75 2.18 -0.21
CA TYR A 50 -16.05 1.64 -0.64
C TYR A 50 -16.11 0.12 -0.42
N LYS A 51 -17.28 -0.48 -0.67
CA LYS A 51 -17.48 -1.92 -0.57
C LYS A 51 -16.61 -2.67 -1.58
N ASP A 52 -16.40 -3.96 -1.32
CA ASP A 52 -15.74 -4.88 -2.27
C ASP A 52 -14.34 -4.43 -2.72
N HIS A 53 -13.56 -3.85 -1.79
CA HIS A 53 -12.19 -3.34 -2.05
C HIS A 53 -12.12 -2.25 -3.11
N GLN A 54 -13.21 -1.50 -3.27
CA GLN A 54 -13.29 -0.35 -4.17
C GLN A 54 -13.05 0.96 -3.41
N PHE A 55 -12.89 2.04 -4.16
CA PHE A 55 -12.65 3.38 -3.65
C PHE A 55 -13.63 4.36 -4.28
N MET A 56 -14.05 5.35 -3.50
CA MET A 56 -14.90 6.43 -3.96
C MET A 56 -14.05 7.68 -4.15
N LEU A 57 -14.06 8.24 -5.37
CA LEU A 57 -13.35 9.48 -5.71
C LEU A 57 -14.34 10.43 -6.38
N GLY A 58 -14.58 11.60 -5.78
CA GLY A 58 -15.48 12.61 -6.34
C GLY A 58 -16.92 12.11 -6.61
N GLY A 59 -17.38 11.10 -5.87
CA GLY A 59 -18.69 10.46 -6.07
C GLY A 59 -18.70 9.31 -7.08
N ALA A 60 -17.60 9.05 -7.79
CA ALA A 60 -17.44 7.87 -8.63
C ALA A 60 -16.87 6.72 -7.80
N VAL A 61 -17.36 5.50 -8.04
CA VAL A 61 -16.80 4.28 -7.45
C VAL A 61 -15.82 3.65 -8.44
N LEU A 62 -14.60 3.46 -8.01
CA LEU A 62 -13.47 2.95 -8.80
C LEU A 62 -12.94 1.68 -8.14
N SER A 63 -12.62 0.68 -8.96
CA SER A 63 -11.82 -0.44 -8.46
C SER A 63 -10.38 0.02 -8.15
N ALA A 64 -9.61 -0.76 -7.38
CA ALA A 64 -8.20 -0.49 -7.15
C ALA A 64 -7.39 -0.25 -8.46
N PRO A 65 -7.50 -1.09 -9.52
CA PRO A 65 -6.78 -0.84 -10.77
C PRO A 65 -7.29 0.39 -11.52
N ASP A 66 -8.59 0.70 -11.48
CA ASP A 66 -9.11 1.92 -12.09
C ASP A 66 -8.60 3.18 -11.38
N LEU A 67 -8.49 3.13 -10.05
CA LEU A 67 -7.90 4.20 -9.26
C LEU A 67 -6.42 4.36 -9.59
N GLU A 68 -5.65 3.28 -9.69
CA GLU A 68 -4.25 3.34 -10.10
C GLU A 68 -4.10 3.95 -11.52
N ALA A 69 -4.96 3.54 -12.46
CA ALA A 69 -4.99 4.11 -13.80
C ALA A 69 -5.32 5.61 -13.77
N HIS A 70 -6.22 6.05 -12.89
CA HIS A 70 -6.51 7.46 -12.68
C HIS A 70 -5.29 8.23 -12.18
N PHE A 71 -4.57 7.72 -11.18
CA PHE A 71 -3.32 8.33 -10.72
C PHE A 71 -2.25 8.41 -11.81
N ARG A 72 -2.11 7.36 -12.61
CA ARG A 72 -1.18 7.34 -13.75
C ARG A 72 -1.55 8.36 -14.82
N TYR A 73 -2.84 8.51 -15.12
CA TYR A 73 -3.32 9.58 -15.98
C TYR A 73 -2.94 10.97 -15.42
N LEU A 74 -3.15 11.22 -14.12
CA LEU A 74 -2.75 12.47 -13.49
C LEU A 74 -1.23 12.70 -13.53
N GLN A 75 -0.44 11.64 -13.40
CA GLN A 75 1.01 11.68 -13.56
C GLN A 75 1.40 12.15 -14.97
N ASP A 76 0.79 11.57 -16.00
CA ASP A 76 1.05 11.93 -17.40
C ASP A 76 0.65 13.39 -17.69
N GLN A 77 -0.41 13.87 -17.05
CA GLN A 77 -0.85 15.26 -17.12
C GLN A 77 -0.03 16.22 -16.24
N LYS A 78 0.98 15.72 -15.50
CA LYS A 78 1.78 16.49 -14.51
C LYS A 78 0.93 17.13 -13.41
N GLN A 79 -0.21 16.52 -13.09
CA GLN A 79 -1.19 16.96 -12.11
C GLN A 79 -1.30 15.96 -10.95
N LEU A 80 -0.22 15.24 -10.65
CA LEU A 80 -0.20 14.26 -9.58
C LEU A 80 -0.43 14.95 -8.22
N PRO A 81 -1.39 14.48 -7.40
CA PRO A 81 -1.64 15.07 -6.09
C PRO A 81 -0.44 14.85 -5.17
N LYS A 82 -0.04 15.88 -4.41
CA LYS A 82 1.07 15.78 -3.45
C LYS A 82 0.59 15.26 -2.11
N THR A 83 -0.67 15.49 -1.78
CA THR A 83 -1.31 15.09 -0.53
C THR A 83 -2.61 14.36 -0.85
N VAL A 84 -2.76 13.14 -0.34
CA VAL A 84 -3.96 12.32 -0.54
C VAL A 84 -4.50 11.90 0.82
N LEU A 85 -5.77 12.17 1.06
CA LEU A 85 -6.49 11.70 2.23
C LEU A 85 -7.32 10.47 1.87
N MET A 86 -7.11 9.37 2.59
CA MET A 86 -8.04 8.25 2.64
C MET A 86 -8.94 8.38 3.86
N GLN A 87 -10.26 8.23 3.67
CA GLN A 87 -11.22 8.30 4.76
C GLN A 87 -12.26 7.19 4.73
N ASP A 88 -12.85 6.93 5.89
CA ASP A 88 -14.07 6.13 5.99
C ASP A 88 -15.21 6.78 5.18
N THR A 89 -16.12 5.96 4.67
CA THR A 89 -17.39 6.43 4.08
C THR A 89 -18.58 5.87 4.85
N ASP A 90 -19.78 6.23 4.42
CA ASP A 90 -21.02 5.60 4.89
C ASP A 90 -21.15 4.16 4.41
N SER A 91 -20.49 3.82 3.29
CA SER A 91 -20.60 2.50 2.66
C SER A 91 -19.61 1.48 3.24
N ALA A 92 -18.42 1.92 3.64
CA ALA A 92 -17.38 1.05 4.18
C ALA A 92 -16.43 1.79 5.13
N LYS A 93 -15.76 1.04 6.00
CA LYS A 93 -14.69 1.52 6.87
C LYS A 93 -13.34 1.05 6.35
N ILE A 94 -12.30 1.83 6.61
CA ILE A 94 -10.92 1.48 6.30
C ILE A 94 -10.58 0.16 7.00
N ASN A 95 -10.08 -0.78 6.21
CA ASN A 95 -9.60 -2.09 6.62
C ASN A 95 -8.15 -2.29 6.14
N ASN A 96 -7.53 -3.40 6.54
CA ASN A 96 -6.12 -3.66 6.18
C ASN A 96 -5.90 -3.72 4.67
N ALA A 97 -6.82 -4.35 3.92
CA ALA A 97 -6.70 -4.43 2.47
C ALA A 97 -6.71 -3.03 1.81
N ALA A 98 -7.63 -2.15 2.22
CA ALA A 98 -7.67 -0.77 1.72
C ALA A 98 -6.40 0.01 2.09
N LEU A 99 -5.83 -0.23 3.27
CA LEU A 99 -4.56 0.38 3.69
C LEU A 99 -3.37 -0.13 2.86
N GLU A 100 -3.32 -1.41 2.54
CA GLU A 100 -2.28 -2.03 1.71
C GLU A 100 -2.32 -1.50 0.28
N GLU A 101 -3.52 -1.40 -0.30
CA GLU A 101 -3.72 -0.77 -1.62
C GLU A 101 -3.30 0.71 -1.61
N PHE A 102 -3.69 1.45 -0.56
CA PHE A 102 -3.31 2.85 -0.45
C PHE A 102 -1.81 3.07 -0.25
N ALA A 103 -1.18 2.22 0.54
CA ALA A 103 0.27 2.23 0.73
C ALA A 103 1.00 1.92 -0.58
N SER A 104 0.47 0.99 -1.38
CA SER A 104 1.00 0.67 -2.70
C SER A 104 0.94 1.90 -3.61
N LEU A 105 -0.22 2.58 -3.68
CA LEU A 105 -0.36 3.83 -4.43
C LEU A 105 0.60 4.92 -3.93
N GLN A 106 0.75 5.08 -2.61
CA GLN A 106 1.68 6.04 -2.02
C GLN A 106 3.12 5.78 -2.47
N LEU A 107 3.56 4.52 -2.47
CA LEU A 107 4.89 4.12 -2.89
C LEU A 107 5.10 4.32 -4.40
N THR A 108 4.10 4.00 -5.22
CA THR A 108 4.18 4.14 -6.68
C THR A 108 4.20 5.59 -7.15
N PHE A 109 3.38 6.44 -6.53
CA PHE A 109 3.16 7.82 -6.98
C PHE A 109 3.84 8.87 -6.09
N HIS A 110 4.51 8.44 -5.02
CA HIS A 110 5.32 9.30 -4.13
C HIS A 110 4.56 10.51 -3.53
N PHE A 111 3.27 10.36 -3.26
CA PHE A 111 2.48 11.38 -2.54
C PHE A 111 2.57 11.21 -1.01
N THR A 112 2.14 12.22 -0.27
CA THR A 112 1.96 12.13 1.19
C THR A 112 0.58 11.57 1.50
N GLY A 113 0.54 10.36 2.04
CA GLY A 113 -0.71 9.68 2.40
C GLY A 113 -1.16 10.03 3.82
N TYR A 114 -2.43 10.40 3.96
CA TYR A 114 -3.10 10.60 5.24
C TYR A 114 -4.28 9.65 5.36
N VAL A 115 -4.56 9.16 6.57
CA VAL A 115 -5.66 8.23 6.83
C VAL A 115 -6.53 8.79 7.94
N MET A 116 -7.79 9.08 7.64
CA MET A 116 -8.83 9.44 8.61
C MET A 116 -9.72 8.24 8.89
N HIS A 117 -9.43 7.52 9.96
CA HIS A 117 -10.21 6.36 10.39
C HIS A 117 -10.90 6.64 11.72
N LYS A 118 -12.23 6.53 11.77
CA LYS A 118 -13.05 6.76 12.97
C LYS A 118 -12.75 8.08 13.69
N GLY A 119 -12.53 9.15 12.92
CA GLY A 119 -12.20 10.49 13.44
C GLY A 119 -10.76 10.66 13.93
N LYS A 120 -9.91 9.63 13.76
CA LYS A 120 -8.47 9.72 14.03
C LYS A 120 -7.71 9.88 12.72
N LEU A 121 -7.00 10.99 12.60
CA LEU A 121 -6.08 11.24 11.51
C LEU A 121 -4.68 10.70 11.83
N THR A 122 -4.14 9.88 10.94
CA THR A 122 -2.77 9.37 11.00
C THR A 122 -2.05 9.63 9.69
N LEU A 123 -0.73 9.82 9.78
CA LEU A 123 0.12 9.84 8.58
C LEU A 123 0.35 8.39 8.15
N LEU A 124 0.14 8.07 6.88
CA LEU A 124 0.54 6.78 6.35
C LEU A 124 2.05 6.77 6.14
N SER A 125 2.73 5.95 6.93
CA SER A 125 4.15 5.65 6.75
C SER A 125 4.28 4.32 6.02
N ALA A 126 4.11 4.35 4.70
CA ALA A 126 4.46 3.24 3.84
C ALA A 126 5.98 3.24 3.64
N VAL A 127 6.66 2.21 4.16
CA VAL A 127 8.08 1.97 3.92
C VAL A 127 8.19 0.80 2.96
N ALA A 128 8.91 0.99 1.84
CA ALA A 128 9.27 -0.12 0.96
C ALA A 128 10.16 -1.10 1.75
N ALA A 129 9.75 -2.37 1.81
CA ALA A 129 10.47 -3.43 2.52
C ALA A 129 11.76 -3.85 1.78
#